data_AF-A0AAN8AKY6-F1
#
_entry.id   AF-A0AAN8AKY6-F1
#
_cell.length_a   1.000
_cell.length_b   1.000
_cell.length_c   1.000
_cell.angle_alpha   90.00
_cell.angle_beta   90.00
_cell.angle_gamma   90.00
#
_symmetry.space_group_name_H-M   'P 1'
#
loop_
_entity.id
_entity.type
_entity.pdbx_description
1 polymer ?
#
loop_
_entity_poly.entity_id
_entity_poly.type
_entity_poly.pdbx_seq_one_letter_code
_entity_poly.pdbx_strand_id
1 'polypeptide(L)'
;MEVKVETCFLGNYDVDCGTARCIYDRLVAVLREIDVELSRVIGLGSDGASVMMGRHGGVGALLKQVNPFSIQVHCVAHRAALAALDAEKSVDNITSYKNTISSVYSFYKHSATRTNRLRQLTAELHDEDMVSLKQPCAVRWLSLHRAVKAMKHNWPAVVMELTEEALRGNAKAQGLLGQIQSYSFIAMTHALSDLLPVMTKLNLVFQKDDVNLSSIRPVVQGKHLSRHSHSSEMPRVQKRRLSWQAMKTASTWISK
;
A
#
# COMPACT_ATOMS: atom_id res chain seq x y z
N MET A 1 18.99 -0.71 -38.26
CA MET A 1 17.52 -0.59 -38.21
C MET A 1 17.16 -0.40 -36.75
N GLU A 2 16.65 0.76 -36.38
CA GLU A 2 16.29 1.06 -34.99
C GLU A 2 14.94 0.40 -34.69
N VAL A 3 14.90 -0.53 -33.73
CA VAL A 3 13.68 -1.22 -33.35
C VAL A 3 12.87 -0.29 -32.45
N LYS A 4 11.79 0.27 -32.99
CA LYS A 4 10.85 1.08 -32.21
C LYS A 4 9.91 0.15 -31.45
N VAL A 5 9.92 0.25 -30.11
CA VAL A 5 8.99 -0.47 -29.24
C VAL A 5 7.77 0.40 -29.00
N GLU A 6 6.58 -0.14 -29.27
CA GLU A 6 5.31 0.55 -29.04
C GLU A 6 4.43 -0.28 -28.10
N THR A 7 3.71 0.40 -27.22
CA THR A 7 2.72 -0.22 -26.33
C THR A 7 1.33 0.22 -26.77
N CYS A 8 0.47 -0.74 -27.10
CA CYS A 8 -0.88 -0.49 -27.58
C CYS A 8 -1.90 -1.15 -26.65
N PHE A 9 -2.90 -0.38 -26.21
CA PHE A 9 -4.06 -0.94 -25.54
C PHE A 9 -5.02 -1.51 -26.58
N LEU A 10 -5.30 -2.81 -26.53
CA LEU A 10 -6.18 -3.47 -27.49
C LEU A 10 -7.66 -3.29 -27.15
N GLY A 11 -8.03 -3.40 -25.88
CA GLY A 11 -9.41 -3.27 -25.44
C GLY A 11 -9.71 -4.02 -24.14
N ASN A 12 -10.92 -3.80 -23.63
CA ASN A 12 -11.53 -4.65 -22.61
C ASN A 12 -12.52 -5.57 -23.33
N TYR A 13 -12.35 -6.87 -23.17
CA TYR A 13 -13.17 -7.87 -23.85
C TYR A 13 -13.97 -8.67 -22.84
N ASP A 14 -15.26 -8.80 -23.11
CA ASP A 14 -16.10 -9.73 -22.36
C ASP A 14 -15.68 -11.17 -22.66
N VAL A 15 -15.69 -12.00 -21.61
CA VAL A 15 -15.38 -13.42 -21.65
C VAL A 15 -16.54 -14.16 -21.00
N ASP A 16 -17.07 -15.17 -21.69
CA ASP A 16 -18.26 -15.91 -21.25
C ASP A 16 -18.06 -16.65 -19.91
N CYS A 17 -16.80 -17.02 -19.59
CA CYS A 17 -16.47 -17.71 -18.36
C CYS A 17 -15.02 -17.47 -17.90
N GLY A 18 -14.78 -17.58 -16.59
CA GLY A 18 -13.45 -17.38 -15.98
C GLY A 18 -12.48 -18.55 -16.11
N THR A 19 -12.71 -19.50 -17.02
CA THR A 19 -11.78 -20.62 -17.22
C THR A 19 -10.64 -20.22 -18.16
N ALA A 20 -9.50 -20.90 -18.03
CA ALA A 20 -8.35 -20.65 -18.90
C ALA A 20 -8.68 -20.87 -20.37
N ARG A 21 -9.57 -21.83 -20.68
CA ARG A 21 -9.99 -22.12 -22.05
C ARG A 21 -10.82 -20.98 -22.64
N CYS A 22 -11.84 -20.50 -21.92
CA CYS A 22 -12.66 -19.36 -22.33
C CYS A 22 -11.79 -18.12 -22.63
N ILE A 23 -10.86 -17.81 -21.72
CA ILE A 23 -9.97 -16.65 -21.88
C ILE A 23 -9.01 -16.85 -23.06
N TYR A 24 -8.44 -18.04 -23.21
CA TYR A 24 -7.57 -18.37 -24.34
C TYR A 24 -8.30 -18.23 -25.67
N ASP A 25 -9.49 -18.81 -25.82
CA ASP A 25 -10.26 -18.74 -27.06
C ASP A 25 -10.61 -17.30 -27.43
N ARG A 26 -10.99 -16.48 -26.45
CA ARG A 26 -11.22 -15.04 -26.66
C ARG A 26 -9.96 -14.31 -27.08
N LEU A 27 -8.82 -14.57 -26.43
CA LEU A 27 -7.53 -13.99 -26.80
C LEU A 27 -7.15 -14.34 -28.24
N VAL A 28 -7.32 -15.61 -28.66
CA VAL A 28 -7.03 -16.04 -30.03
C VAL A 28 -7.93 -15.33 -31.04
N ALA A 29 -9.22 -15.18 -30.74
CA ALA A 29 -10.15 -14.44 -31.60
C ALA A 29 -9.70 -12.98 -31.79
N VAL A 30 -9.38 -12.28 -30.69
CA VAL A 30 -8.91 -10.90 -30.73
C VAL A 30 -7.61 -10.76 -31.53
N LEU A 31 -6.64 -11.65 -31.32
CA LEU A 31 -5.38 -11.60 -32.06
C LEU A 31 -5.58 -11.83 -33.57
N ARG A 32 -6.53 -12.70 -33.95
CA ARG A 32 -6.89 -12.88 -35.37
C ARG A 32 -7.58 -11.66 -35.97
N GLU A 33 -8.44 -10.98 -35.21
CA GLU A 33 -9.12 -9.76 -35.67
C GLU A 33 -8.12 -8.64 -36.02
N ILE A 34 -6.95 -8.60 -35.36
CA ILE A 34 -5.88 -7.65 -35.62
C ILE A 34 -4.72 -8.22 -36.46
N ASP A 35 -4.93 -9.38 -37.10
CA ASP A 35 -3.96 -10.06 -37.98
C ASP A 35 -2.62 -10.41 -37.30
N VAL A 36 -2.67 -10.83 -36.03
CA VAL A 36 -1.51 -11.31 -35.27
C VAL A 36 -1.54 -12.83 -35.15
N GLU A 37 -0.62 -13.49 -35.82
CA GLU A 37 -0.41 -14.94 -35.69
C GLU A 37 0.12 -15.32 -34.30
N LEU A 38 -0.38 -16.42 -33.74
CA LEU A 38 0.06 -16.93 -32.42
C LEU A 38 1.56 -17.28 -32.37
N SER A 39 2.16 -17.65 -33.50
CA SER A 39 3.60 -17.89 -33.66
C SER A 39 4.44 -16.64 -33.35
N ARG A 40 3.86 -15.44 -33.55
CA ARG A 40 4.50 -14.14 -33.27
C ARG A 40 4.30 -13.67 -31.82
N VAL A 41 3.46 -14.36 -31.04
CA VAL A 41 3.25 -14.05 -29.63
C VAL A 41 4.37 -14.67 -28.79
N ILE A 42 5.39 -13.87 -28.52
CA ILE A 42 6.60 -14.32 -27.81
C ILE A 42 6.43 -14.40 -26.29
N GLY A 43 5.36 -13.86 -25.72
CA GLY A 43 5.13 -13.98 -24.27
C GLY A 43 3.80 -13.45 -23.77
N LEU A 44 3.52 -13.80 -22.52
CA LEU A 44 2.33 -13.41 -21.76
C LEU A 44 2.74 -12.87 -20.39
N GLY A 45 2.34 -11.64 -20.08
CA GLY A 45 2.43 -11.05 -18.74
C GLY A 45 1.10 -11.14 -18.00
N SER A 46 1.07 -11.67 -16.78
CA SER A 46 -0.16 -11.75 -15.99
C SER A 46 0.09 -11.69 -14.47
N ASP A 47 -0.98 -11.56 -13.68
CA ASP A 47 -0.94 -11.38 -12.21
C ASP A 47 -0.55 -12.64 -11.44
N GLY A 48 -0.39 -13.79 -12.10
CA GLY A 48 0.00 -15.05 -11.45
C GLY A 48 -1.17 -15.93 -11.06
N ALA A 49 -2.42 -15.54 -11.34
CA ALA A 49 -3.56 -16.42 -11.14
C ALA A 49 -3.37 -17.75 -11.89
N SER A 50 -3.77 -18.86 -11.27
CA SER A 50 -3.60 -20.21 -11.83
C SER A 50 -4.29 -20.37 -13.19
N VAL A 51 -5.40 -19.67 -13.39
CA VAL A 51 -6.12 -19.61 -14.68
C VAL A 51 -5.25 -19.01 -15.80
N MET A 52 -4.38 -18.05 -15.50
CA MET A 52 -3.53 -17.40 -16.50
C MET A 52 -2.15 -18.07 -16.62
N MET A 53 -1.56 -18.43 -15.48
CA MET A 53 -0.14 -18.79 -15.35
C MET A 53 0.06 -20.24 -14.86
N GLY A 54 -1.01 -21.02 -14.73
CA GLY A 54 -0.95 -22.41 -14.29
C GLY A 54 -0.14 -23.29 -15.23
N ARG A 55 0.75 -24.12 -14.67
CA ARG A 55 1.74 -24.91 -15.41
C ARG A 55 1.16 -25.79 -16.52
N HIS A 56 -0.02 -26.37 -16.31
CA HIS A 56 -0.58 -27.38 -17.21
C HIS A 56 -1.82 -26.91 -17.97
N GLY A 57 -2.62 -26.03 -17.36
CA GLY A 57 -3.93 -25.64 -17.89
C GLY A 57 -4.20 -24.15 -17.87
N GLY A 58 -3.21 -23.30 -17.54
CA GLY A 58 -3.38 -21.86 -17.63
C GLY A 58 -3.29 -21.35 -19.08
N VAL A 59 -3.77 -20.14 -19.34
CA VAL A 59 -3.70 -19.49 -20.66
C VAL A 59 -2.28 -19.50 -21.23
N GLY A 60 -1.27 -19.21 -20.42
CA GLY A 60 0.13 -19.25 -20.82
C GLY A 60 0.63 -20.66 -21.19
N ALA A 61 0.10 -21.70 -20.55
CA ALA A 61 0.40 -23.09 -20.94
C ALA A 61 -0.26 -23.47 -22.26
N LEU A 62 -1.50 -23.02 -22.50
CA LEU A 62 -2.20 -23.20 -23.77
C LEU A 62 -1.49 -22.48 -24.93
N LEU A 63 -1.06 -21.23 -24.73
CA LEU A 63 -0.24 -20.50 -25.71
C LEU A 63 1.06 -21.25 -26.02
N LYS A 64 1.70 -21.84 -25.00
CA LYS A 64 2.96 -22.58 -25.16
C LYS A 64 2.82 -23.89 -25.94
N GLN A 65 1.62 -24.49 -25.97
CA GLN A 65 1.35 -25.65 -26.81
C GLN A 65 1.38 -25.30 -28.30
N VAL A 66 0.98 -24.07 -28.65
CA VAL A 66 0.99 -23.57 -30.05
C VAL A 66 2.33 -22.91 -30.39
N ASN A 67 2.91 -22.17 -29.46
CA ASN A 67 4.21 -21.52 -29.60
C ASN A 67 5.15 -21.92 -28.44
N PRO A 68 5.98 -22.95 -28.61
CA PRO A 68 6.89 -23.44 -27.57
C PRO A 68 7.88 -22.40 -27.04
N PHE A 69 8.16 -21.35 -27.81
CA PHE A 69 9.07 -20.26 -27.45
C PHE A 69 8.43 -19.17 -26.60
N SER A 70 7.10 -19.22 -26.41
CA SER A 70 6.39 -18.22 -25.61
C SER A 70 6.81 -18.27 -24.13
N ILE A 71 7.14 -17.11 -23.57
CA ILE A 71 7.52 -16.96 -22.15
C ILE A 71 6.34 -16.45 -21.31
N GLN A 72 6.26 -16.92 -20.07
CA GLN A 72 5.27 -16.45 -19.10
C GLN A 72 5.97 -15.57 -18.06
N VAL A 73 5.49 -14.34 -17.90
CA VAL A 73 6.05 -13.37 -16.96
C VAL A 73 5.02 -13.04 -15.89
N HIS A 74 5.33 -13.42 -14.64
CA HIS A 74 4.52 -13.03 -13.49
C HIS A 74 4.78 -11.57 -13.15
N CYS A 75 3.73 -10.76 -13.20
CA CYS A 75 3.76 -9.32 -12.95
C CYS A 75 4.51 -8.97 -11.67
N VAL A 76 5.59 -8.20 -11.82
CA VAL A 76 6.53 -7.87 -10.74
C VAL A 76 5.86 -6.99 -9.69
N ALA A 77 4.99 -6.08 -10.10
CA ALA A 77 4.19 -5.27 -9.19
C ALA A 77 3.24 -6.14 -8.35
N HIS A 78 2.63 -7.17 -8.96
CA HIS A 78 1.77 -8.11 -8.23
C HIS A 78 2.59 -8.98 -7.27
N ARG A 79 3.75 -9.49 -7.71
CA ARG A 79 4.69 -10.24 -6.84
C ARG A 79 5.15 -9.42 -5.64
N ALA A 80 5.47 -8.15 -5.83
CA ALA A 80 5.86 -7.26 -4.75
C ALA A 80 4.71 -7.05 -3.76
N ALA A 81 3.46 -6.95 -4.24
CA ALA A 81 2.28 -6.87 -3.39
C ALA A 81 2.04 -8.17 -2.60
N LEU A 82 2.19 -9.34 -3.23
CA LEU A 82 2.07 -10.63 -2.54
C LEU A 82 3.15 -10.81 -1.47
N ALA A 83 4.41 -10.50 -1.78
CA ALA A 83 5.50 -10.58 -0.81
C ALA A 83 5.26 -9.66 0.40
N ALA A 84 4.69 -8.48 0.17
CA ALA A 84 4.32 -7.58 1.24
C ALA A 84 3.17 -8.18 2.09
N LEU A 85 2.11 -8.70 1.45
CA LEU A 85 0.98 -9.36 2.14
C LEU A 85 1.44 -10.55 2.99
N ASP A 86 2.39 -11.34 2.49
CA ASP A 86 2.95 -12.45 3.26
C ASP A 86 3.80 -11.96 4.44
N ALA A 87 4.60 -10.91 4.25
CA ALA A 87 5.35 -10.28 5.33
C ALA A 87 4.43 -9.65 6.39
N GLU A 88 3.24 -9.17 6.03
CA GLU A 88 2.27 -8.67 7.01
C GLU A 88 1.77 -9.78 7.94
N LYS A 89 1.60 -11.01 7.44
CA LYS A 89 1.10 -12.12 8.26
C LYS A 89 2.02 -12.46 9.43
N SER A 90 3.30 -12.08 9.36
CA SER A 90 4.27 -12.29 10.44
C SER A 90 4.43 -11.08 11.37
N VAL A 91 3.71 -9.99 11.15
CA VAL A 91 3.77 -8.80 12.01
C VAL A 91 2.60 -8.83 12.98
N ASP A 92 2.90 -9.09 14.24
CA ASP A 92 1.92 -9.00 15.31
C ASP A 92 1.29 -7.60 15.37
N ASN A 93 0.01 -7.55 15.73
CA ASN A 93 -0.77 -6.31 15.90
C ASN A 93 -1.04 -5.49 14.63
N ILE A 94 -0.52 -5.85 13.44
CA ILE A 94 -0.79 -5.09 12.21
C ILE A 94 -2.27 -5.10 11.81
N THR A 95 -2.95 -6.23 12.02
CA THR A 95 -4.40 -6.35 11.80
C THR A 95 -5.18 -5.47 12.76
N SER A 96 -4.82 -5.50 14.06
CA SER A 96 -5.44 -4.62 15.07
C SER A 96 -5.22 -3.16 14.71
N TYR A 97 -4.01 -2.79 14.31
CA TYR A 97 -3.67 -1.44 13.86
C TYR A 97 -4.54 -0.98 12.69
N LYS A 98 -4.67 -1.79 11.63
CA LYS A 98 -5.54 -1.50 10.48
C LYS A 98 -7.01 -1.35 10.87
N ASN A 99 -7.49 -2.17 11.80
CA ASN A 99 -8.85 -2.10 12.32
C ASN A 99 -9.09 -0.81 13.11
N THR A 100 -8.13 -0.39 13.92
CA THR A 100 -8.19 0.88 14.66
C THR A 100 -8.24 2.07 13.69
N ILE A 101 -7.34 2.15 12.70
CA ILE A 101 -7.41 3.23 11.69
C ILE A 101 -8.77 3.21 10.97
N SER A 102 -9.26 2.03 10.58
CA SER A 102 -10.55 1.91 9.90
C SER A 102 -11.70 2.43 10.78
N SER A 103 -11.64 2.15 12.08
CA SER A 103 -12.65 2.60 13.05
C SER A 103 -12.60 4.11 13.28
N VAL A 104 -11.41 4.70 13.33
CA VAL A 104 -11.21 6.16 13.36
C VAL A 104 -11.74 6.79 12.07
N TYR A 105 -11.39 6.25 10.90
CA TYR A 105 -11.91 6.72 9.62
C TYR A 105 -13.45 6.71 9.58
N SER A 106 -14.07 5.60 9.98
CA SER A 106 -15.54 5.50 10.04
C SER A 106 -16.16 6.44 11.08
N PHE A 107 -15.46 6.73 12.17
CA PHE A 107 -15.92 7.71 13.16
C PHE A 107 -16.14 9.09 12.51
N TYR A 108 -15.19 9.54 11.69
CA TYR A 108 -15.29 10.85 11.01
C TYR A 108 -16.14 10.82 9.73
N LYS A 109 -16.00 9.78 8.89
CA LYS A 109 -16.68 9.67 7.58
C LYS A 109 -18.19 9.92 7.67
N HIS A 110 -18.82 9.43 8.73
CA HIS A 110 -20.27 9.49 8.90
C HIS A 110 -20.76 10.74 9.66
N SER A 111 -19.91 11.75 9.85
CA SER A 111 -20.29 13.00 10.52
C SER A 111 -19.54 14.19 9.95
N ALA A 112 -20.29 15.04 9.24
CA ALA A 112 -19.78 16.31 8.73
C ALA A 112 -19.30 17.22 9.86
N THR A 113 -20.02 17.25 10.99
CA THR A 113 -19.65 18.02 12.19
C THR A 113 -18.27 17.62 12.71
N ARG A 114 -18.06 16.33 12.99
CA ARG A 114 -16.77 15.82 13.50
C ARG A 114 -15.64 16.01 12.47
N THR A 115 -15.95 15.87 11.18
CA THR A 115 -14.96 16.13 10.11
C THR A 115 -14.56 17.59 10.05
N ASN A 116 -15.50 18.53 10.17
CA ASN A 116 -15.20 19.96 10.19
C ASN A 116 -14.42 20.37 11.44
N ARG A 117 -14.78 19.82 12.60
CA ARG A 117 -14.05 20.06 13.84
C ARG A 117 -12.61 19.55 13.76
N LEU A 118 -12.40 18.36 13.19
CA LEU A 118 -11.05 17.84 12.94
C LEU A 118 -10.24 18.76 12.01
N ARG A 119 -10.87 19.33 10.97
CA ARG A 119 -10.21 20.30 10.08
C ARG A 119 -9.75 21.55 10.82
N GLN A 120 -10.62 22.14 11.64
CA GLN A 120 -10.30 23.32 12.45
C GLN A 120 -9.13 23.05 13.39
N LEU A 121 -9.19 21.96 14.15
CA LEU A 121 -8.12 21.57 15.07
C LEU A 121 -6.79 21.32 14.34
N THR A 122 -6.82 20.73 13.14
CA THR A 122 -5.60 20.48 12.38
C THR A 122 -4.96 21.79 11.91
N ALA A 123 -5.77 22.74 11.42
CA ALA A 123 -5.30 24.06 11.03
C ALA A 123 -4.71 24.83 12.22
N GLU A 124 -5.35 24.78 13.38
CA GLU A 124 -4.88 25.44 14.62
C GLU A 124 -3.54 24.88 15.12
N LEU A 125 -3.29 23.57 14.96
CA LEU A 125 -2.11 22.90 15.50
C LEU A 125 -0.90 22.93 14.56
N HIS A 126 -1.12 22.94 13.26
CA HIS A 126 -0.06 22.75 12.27
C HIS A 126 0.12 23.91 11.30
N ASP A 127 -0.79 24.91 11.30
CA ASP A 127 -0.86 25.93 10.25
C ASP A 127 -0.89 25.32 8.83
N GLU A 128 -1.44 24.10 8.75
CA GLU A 128 -1.52 23.28 7.54
C GLU A 128 -2.94 22.71 7.39
N ASP A 129 -3.33 22.43 6.16
CA ASP A 129 -4.61 21.81 5.86
C ASP A 129 -4.66 20.35 6.31
N MET A 130 -5.84 19.93 6.81
CA MET A 130 -6.09 18.54 7.20
C MET A 130 -5.85 17.56 6.05
N VAL A 131 -4.97 16.59 6.28
CA VAL A 131 -4.82 15.45 5.37
C VAL A 131 -6.02 14.52 5.52
N SER A 132 -6.85 14.41 4.48
CA SER A 132 -8.05 13.55 4.50
C SER A 132 -7.75 12.12 5.00
N LEU A 133 -8.36 11.73 6.12
CA LEU A 133 -8.29 10.37 6.66
C LEU A 133 -8.75 9.35 5.62
N LYS A 134 -8.02 8.23 5.52
CA LYS A 134 -8.28 7.17 4.54
C LYS A 134 -8.52 5.85 5.24
N GLN A 135 -9.46 5.08 4.71
CA GLN A 135 -9.61 3.68 5.08
C GLN A 135 -8.46 2.87 4.46
N PRO A 136 -7.74 2.06 5.25
CA PRO A 136 -6.85 1.04 4.72
C PRO A 136 -7.67 0.00 3.93
N CYS A 137 -7.30 -0.24 2.68
CA CYS A 137 -7.79 -1.37 1.90
C CYS A 137 -6.86 -2.57 2.12
N ALA A 138 -7.44 -3.73 2.44
CA ALA A 138 -6.70 -4.93 2.82
C ALA A 138 -5.63 -5.36 1.79
N VAL A 139 -5.89 -5.14 0.49
CA VAL A 139 -5.07 -5.70 -0.61
C VAL A 139 -4.00 -4.71 -1.12
N ARG A 140 -3.97 -3.44 -0.65
CA ARG A 140 -3.13 -2.40 -1.29
C ARG A 140 -2.28 -1.61 -0.29
N TRP A 141 -0.96 -1.85 -0.31
CA TRP A 141 0.05 -1.07 0.44
C TRP A 141 -0.04 0.44 0.21
N LEU A 142 -0.39 0.85 -1.02
CA LEU A 142 -0.58 2.26 -1.35
C LEU A 142 -1.71 2.90 -0.55
N SER A 143 -2.78 2.15 -0.27
CA SER A 143 -3.89 2.61 0.56
C SER A 143 -3.48 2.69 2.03
N LEU A 144 -2.75 1.69 2.54
CA LEU A 144 -2.21 1.73 3.90
C LEU A 144 -1.25 2.90 4.08
N HIS A 145 -0.37 3.18 3.12
CA HIS A 145 0.55 4.33 3.17
C HIS A 145 -0.20 5.64 3.34
N ARG A 146 -1.24 5.88 2.52
CA ARG A 146 -2.05 7.10 2.62
C ARG A 146 -2.76 7.20 3.98
N ALA A 147 -3.27 6.07 4.49
CA ALA A 147 -3.96 6.03 5.78
C ALA A 147 -3.01 6.32 6.95
N VAL A 148 -1.83 5.70 6.97
CA VAL A 148 -0.80 5.93 7.99
C VAL A 148 -0.28 7.36 7.94
N LYS A 149 -0.01 7.89 6.74
CA LYS A 149 0.42 9.29 6.55
C LYS A 149 -0.63 10.26 7.12
N ALA A 150 -1.90 10.07 6.77
CA ALA A 150 -2.99 10.89 7.27
C ALA A 150 -3.16 10.76 8.79
N MET A 151 -3.08 9.55 9.33
CA MET A 151 -3.19 9.32 10.77
C MET A 151 -2.04 9.98 11.53
N LYS A 152 -0.79 9.82 11.08
CA LYS A 152 0.38 10.45 11.72
C LYS A 152 0.29 11.98 11.71
N HIS A 153 -0.13 12.56 10.59
CA HIS A 153 -0.26 14.01 10.45
C HIS A 153 -1.37 14.57 11.34
N ASN A 154 -2.59 14.01 11.28
CA ASN A 154 -3.72 14.50 12.10
C ASN A 154 -3.70 13.96 13.54
N TRP A 155 -2.65 13.26 13.96
CA TRP A 155 -2.61 12.53 15.23
C TRP A 155 -2.98 13.39 16.44
N PRO A 156 -2.38 14.59 16.62
CA PRO A 156 -2.72 15.47 17.75
C PRO A 156 -4.18 15.91 17.73
N ALA A 157 -4.67 16.34 16.55
CA ALA A 157 -6.06 16.79 16.38
C ALA A 157 -7.08 15.68 16.65
N VAL A 158 -6.80 14.44 16.22
CA VAL A 158 -7.65 13.28 16.50
C VAL A 158 -7.69 12.96 17.99
N VAL A 159 -6.57 13.03 18.70
CA VAL A 159 -6.53 12.82 20.16
C VAL A 159 -7.34 13.88 20.88
N MET A 160 -7.21 15.16 20.51
CA MET A 160 -7.98 16.24 21.12
C MET A 160 -9.48 16.06 20.91
N GLU A 161 -9.90 15.83 19.67
CA GLU A 161 -11.32 15.67 19.34
C GLU A 161 -11.95 14.45 20.00
N LEU A 162 -11.24 13.31 20.02
CA LEU A 162 -11.74 12.11 20.70
C LEU A 162 -11.79 12.30 22.22
N THR A 163 -10.90 13.11 22.79
CA THR A 163 -10.95 13.48 24.22
C THR A 163 -12.18 14.32 24.50
N GLU A 164 -12.47 15.35 23.70
CA GLU A 164 -13.70 16.16 23.83
C GLU A 164 -14.96 15.30 23.72
N GLU A 165 -15.03 14.45 22.69
CA GLU A 165 -16.17 13.54 22.48
C GLU A 165 -16.33 12.54 23.64
N ALA A 166 -15.24 12.02 24.19
CA ALA A 166 -15.27 11.13 25.35
C ALA A 166 -15.78 11.86 26.60
N LEU A 167 -15.35 13.11 26.84
CA LEU A 167 -15.85 13.95 27.94
C LEU A 167 -17.35 14.27 27.79
N ARG A 168 -17.86 14.33 26.56
CA ARG A 168 -19.31 14.42 26.25
C ARG A 168 -20.07 13.10 26.41
N GLY A 169 -19.41 12.02 26.85
CA GLY A 169 -20.03 10.71 27.09
C GLY A 169 -20.06 9.78 25.87
N ASN A 170 -19.32 10.07 24.79
CA ASN A 170 -19.27 9.19 23.62
C ASN A 170 -18.38 7.96 23.88
N ALA A 171 -18.99 6.84 24.24
CA ALA A 171 -18.29 5.58 24.54
C ALA A 171 -17.40 5.08 23.39
N LYS A 172 -17.80 5.31 22.13
CA LYS A 172 -16.99 4.95 20.97
C LYS A 172 -15.73 5.80 20.89
N ALA A 173 -15.83 7.10 21.17
CA ALA A 173 -14.68 7.99 21.21
C ALA A 173 -13.70 7.59 22.33
N GLN A 174 -14.21 7.25 23.51
CA GLN A 174 -13.42 6.78 24.64
C GLN A 174 -12.65 5.49 24.31
N GLY A 175 -13.32 4.50 23.70
CA GLY A 175 -12.67 3.26 23.27
C GLY A 175 -11.59 3.49 22.20
N LEU A 176 -11.88 4.34 21.21
CA LEU A 176 -10.90 4.73 20.20
C LEU A 176 -9.70 5.42 20.83
N LEU A 177 -9.93 6.41 21.70
CA LEU A 177 -8.87 7.17 22.39
C LEU A 177 -7.87 6.24 23.08
N GLY A 178 -8.36 5.24 23.83
CA GLY A 178 -7.52 4.24 24.49
C GLY A 178 -6.71 3.37 23.51
N GLN A 179 -7.31 2.93 22.40
CA GLN A 179 -6.61 2.16 21.38
C GLN A 179 -5.49 2.96 20.73
N ILE A 180 -5.81 4.19 20.36
CA ILE A 180 -4.92 5.01 19.57
C ILE A 180 -3.73 5.51 20.43
N GLN A 181 -3.95 5.80 21.72
CA GLN A 181 -2.88 6.21 22.65
C GLN A 181 -2.00 5.06 23.14
N SER A 182 -2.33 3.82 22.78
CA SER A 182 -1.52 2.66 23.14
C SER A 182 -0.12 2.75 22.52
N TYR A 183 0.89 2.26 23.25
CA TYR A 183 2.27 2.20 22.75
C TYR A 183 2.36 1.44 21.42
N SER A 184 1.66 0.31 21.30
CA SER A 184 1.66 -0.50 20.08
C SER A 184 1.15 0.27 18.87
N PHE A 185 0.10 1.09 19.02
CA PHE A 185 -0.45 1.88 17.91
C PHE A 185 0.51 2.98 17.46
N ILE A 186 1.09 3.71 18.42
CA ILE A 186 2.04 4.79 18.15
C ILE A 186 3.30 4.21 17.48
N ALA A 187 3.90 3.18 18.07
CA ALA A 187 5.09 2.52 17.53
C ALA A 187 4.86 2.01 16.11
N MET A 188 3.72 1.36 15.85
CA MET A 188 3.37 0.86 14.51
C MET A 188 3.17 2.00 13.51
N THR A 189 2.53 3.11 13.93
CA THR A 189 2.35 4.30 13.07
C THR A 189 3.68 4.86 12.60
N HIS A 190 4.66 4.99 13.50
CA HIS A 190 5.97 5.49 13.15
C HIS A 190 6.76 4.50 12.29
N ALA A 191 6.80 3.21 12.67
CA ALA A 191 7.49 2.18 11.89
C ALA A 191 6.95 2.06 10.45
N LEU A 192 5.63 2.08 10.29
CA LEU A 192 4.98 2.05 8.98
C LEU A 192 5.19 3.35 8.20
N SER A 193 5.25 4.50 8.87
CA SER A 193 5.55 5.78 8.20
C SER A 193 6.93 5.79 7.54
N ASP A 194 7.89 5.04 8.07
CA ASP A 194 9.24 4.94 7.50
C ASP A 194 9.32 3.85 6.42
N LEU A 195 8.58 2.74 6.59
CA LEU A 195 8.61 1.61 5.66
C LEU A 195 7.76 1.84 4.39
N LEU A 196 6.54 2.34 4.56
CA LEU A 196 5.55 2.41 3.48
C LEU A 196 5.93 3.34 2.31
N PRO A 197 6.65 4.46 2.51
CA PRO A 197 7.16 5.27 1.40
C PRO A 197 8.12 4.49 0.50
N VAL A 198 9.00 3.67 1.09
CA VAL A 198 9.99 2.86 0.35
C VAL A 198 9.28 1.82 -0.53
N MET A 199 8.29 1.13 0.04
CA MET A 199 7.46 0.15 -0.66
C MET A 199 6.60 0.81 -1.74
N THR A 200 6.02 1.97 -1.44
CA THR A 200 5.23 2.75 -2.41
C THR A 200 6.06 3.15 -3.62
N LYS A 201 7.28 3.68 -3.40
CA LYS A 201 8.20 4.02 -4.48
C LYS A 201 8.57 2.81 -5.33
N LEU A 202 8.70 1.62 -4.71
CA LEU A 202 9.02 0.38 -5.44
C LEU A 202 7.87 0.00 -6.36
N ASN A 203 6.65 -0.01 -5.83
CA ASN A 203 5.45 -0.35 -6.58
C ASN A 203 5.21 0.63 -7.73
N LEU A 204 5.42 1.93 -7.52
CA LEU A 204 5.30 2.93 -8.58
C LEU A 204 6.35 2.72 -9.69
N VAL A 205 7.58 2.32 -9.35
CA VAL A 205 8.59 1.99 -10.36
C VAL A 205 8.15 0.77 -11.17
N PHE A 206 7.60 -0.26 -10.54
CA PHE A 206 7.14 -1.47 -11.24
C PHE A 206 5.83 -1.31 -12.03
N GLN A 207 5.15 -0.17 -11.88
CA GLN A 207 3.90 0.14 -12.58
C GLN A 207 4.09 1.14 -13.72
N LYS A 208 5.33 1.56 -14.00
CA LYS A 208 5.60 2.41 -15.16
C LYS A 208 5.39 1.63 -16.46
N ASP A 209 5.11 2.36 -17.54
CA ASP A 209 4.89 1.77 -18.86
C ASP A 209 6.21 1.25 -19.48
N ASP A 210 7.36 1.73 -19.01
CA ASP A 210 8.70 1.48 -19.56
C ASP A 210 9.60 0.62 -18.64
N VAL A 211 9.03 -0.29 -17.87
CA VAL A 211 9.81 -1.11 -16.92
C VAL A 211 10.72 -2.10 -17.64
N ASN A 212 12.03 -1.87 -17.54
CA ASN A 212 13.03 -2.81 -18.01
C ASN A 212 13.22 -3.95 -17.00
N LEU A 213 12.95 -5.19 -17.42
CA LEU A 213 13.09 -6.39 -16.57
C LEU A 213 14.51 -6.53 -15.99
N SER A 214 15.55 -6.15 -16.74
CA SER A 214 16.94 -6.22 -16.28
C SER A 214 17.23 -5.25 -15.12
N SER A 215 16.49 -4.15 -15.01
CA SER A 215 16.63 -3.17 -13.93
C SER A 215 15.93 -3.57 -12.63
N ILE A 216 15.07 -4.60 -12.64
CA ILE A 216 14.30 -5.00 -11.45
C ILE A 216 15.22 -5.42 -10.31
N ARG A 217 16.18 -6.31 -10.58
CA ARG A 217 17.09 -6.82 -9.54
C ARG A 217 17.93 -5.69 -8.91
N PRO A 218 18.57 -4.80 -9.69
CA PRO A 218 19.20 -3.60 -9.16
C PRO A 218 18.28 -2.71 -8.32
N VAL A 219 17.03 -2.47 -8.75
CA VAL A 219 16.07 -1.63 -8.02
C VAL A 219 15.67 -2.24 -6.68
N VAL A 220 15.51 -3.56 -6.62
CA VAL A 220 15.22 -4.28 -5.36
C VAL A 220 16.43 -4.26 -4.43
N GLN A 221 17.63 -4.53 -4.96
CA GLN A 221 18.87 -4.60 -4.16
C GLN A 221 19.38 -3.22 -3.70
N GLY A 222 19.29 -2.19 -4.54
CA GLY A 222 19.75 -0.84 -4.22
C GLY A 222 19.01 -0.22 -3.04
N LYS A 223 17.75 -0.62 -2.81
CA LYS A 223 16.99 -0.21 -1.61
C LYS A 223 17.40 -0.93 -0.33
N HIS A 224 18.03 -2.09 -0.44
CA HIS A 224 18.62 -2.78 0.71
C HIS A 224 19.88 -2.04 1.20
N LEU A 225 20.64 -1.44 0.28
CA LEU A 225 21.89 -0.72 0.55
C LEU A 225 21.66 0.68 1.15
N SER A 226 20.62 1.41 0.72
CA SER A 226 20.33 2.75 1.25
C SER A 226 19.88 2.78 2.72
N ARG A 227 19.47 1.64 3.28
CA ARG A 227 19.20 1.49 4.72
C ARG A 227 20.47 1.26 5.54
N HIS A 228 21.50 0.64 4.97
CA HIS A 228 22.76 0.43 5.67
C HIS A 228 23.61 1.69 5.73
N SER A 229 23.61 2.54 4.69
CA SER A 229 24.35 3.81 4.70
C SER A 229 23.81 4.83 5.72
N HIS A 230 22.51 4.83 6.03
CA HIS A 230 21.96 5.65 7.12
C HIS A 230 22.20 5.06 8.53
N SER A 231 22.60 3.79 8.64
CA SER A 231 22.97 3.19 9.94
C SER A 231 24.45 3.36 10.28
N SER A 232 25.30 3.61 9.28
CA SER A 232 26.75 3.75 9.43
C SER A 232 27.24 5.19 9.64
N GLU A 233 26.39 6.20 9.46
CA GLU A 233 26.71 7.63 9.65
C GLU A 233 25.94 8.24 10.85
N MET A 234 25.94 7.56 11.99
CA MET A 234 25.59 8.19 13.27
C MET A 234 26.89 8.58 13.99
N PRO A 235 27.29 9.87 14.03
CA PRO A 235 28.38 10.31 14.88
C PRO A 235 28.02 10.04 16.34
N ARG A 236 28.89 9.33 17.05
CA ARG A 236 28.84 9.23 18.52
C ARG A 236 29.18 10.59 19.12
N VAL A 237 28.22 11.52 19.24
CA VAL A 237 28.43 12.73 20.06
C VAL A 237 27.14 13.14 20.80
N GLN A 238 27.26 13.02 22.12
CA GLN A 238 26.56 13.68 23.22
C GLN A 238 25.05 13.48 23.43
N LYS A 239 24.78 12.65 24.45
CA LYS A 239 23.75 12.86 25.48
C LYS A 239 23.55 14.35 25.77
N ARG A 240 22.54 14.97 25.14
CA ARG A 240 21.84 16.12 25.71
C ARG A 240 20.41 15.71 25.96
N ARG A 241 20.10 15.58 27.25
CA ARG A 241 18.74 15.71 27.80
C ARG A 241 18.04 16.85 27.08
N LEU A 242 17.00 16.58 26.31
CA LEU A 242 15.93 17.49 25.84
C LEU A 242 15.03 16.64 24.91
N SER A 243 14.22 15.72 25.45
CA SER A 243 12.77 15.79 25.18
C SER A 243 11.89 15.06 26.20
N TRP A 244 12.46 14.55 27.30
CA TRP A 244 11.68 13.94 28.40
C TRP A 244 10.85 14.95 29.23
N GLN A 245 10.92 16.25 28.92
CA GLN A 245 10.09 17.28 29.56
C GLN A 245 8.73 17.49 28.88
N ALA A 246 8.52 17.04 27.64
CA ALA A 246 7.22 17.16 26.97
C ALA A 246 6.22 16.05 27.36
N MET A 247 6.69 14.90 27.87
CA MET A 247 5.81 13.81 28.34
C MET A 247 5.40 13.94 29.83
N LYS A 248 6.04 14.84 30.59
CA LYS A 248 5.72 15.07 32.02
C LYS A 248 4.68 16.16 32.27
N THR A 249 4.33 16.96 31.26
CA THR A 249 3.28 18.00 31.37
C THR A 249 1.89 17.50 31.00
N ALA A 250 1.76 16.32 30.39
CA ALA A 250 0.46 15.70 30.10
C ALA A 250 -0.08 14.78 31.22
N SER A 251 0.76 14.41 32.20
CA SER A 251 0.41 13.49 33.30
C SER A 251 0.02 14.17 34.61
N THR A 252 0.06 15.51 34.68
CA THR A 252 -0.32 16.30 35.88
C THR A 252 -1.72 16.93 35.81
N TRP A 253 -2.50 16.66 34.77
CA TRP A 253 -3.90 17.15 34.63
C TRP A 253 -4.98 16.08 34.84
N ILE A 254 -4.62 14.86 35.25
CA ILE A 254 -5.58 13.75 35.54
C ILE A 254 -5.62 13.42 37.05
N SER A 255 -5.13 14.31 37.92
CA SER A 255 -5.30 14.17 39.37
C SER A 255 -5.46 15.52 40.03
N LYS A 256 -6.59 16.17 39.75
CA LYS A 256 -7.36 17.02 40.66
C LYS A 256 -8.79 17.10 40.17
#